data_AF-A0AAT9HTG1-F1
#
_entry.id   AF-A0AAT9HTG1-F1
#
_cell.length_a   1.000
_cell.length_b   1.000
_cell.length_c   1.000
_cell.angle_alpha   90.00
_cell.angle_beta   90.00
_cell.angle_gamma   90.00
#
_symmetry.space_group_name_H-M   'P 1'
#
loop_
_entity.id
_entity.type
_entity.pdbx_description
1 polymer ?
#
loop_
_entity_poly.entity_id
_entity_poly.type
_entity_poly.pdbx_seq_one_letter_code
_entity_poly.pdbx_strand_id
1 'polypeptide(L)'
;MYKPGKTGSARVEVRSIDSGANPYLTYAVLLAAGLKGIEEGYELPPGAEDDVWALSDAERRALGIEPLPQNLGEALALMERSDLVAETLGEHVFDFFLRNKKQEWEEYRSKSPPSSCARTCPCCKRRSEQVPYGFSGWGRRSRTGGPSASRWLLAVS
;
A
#
# COMPACT_ATOMS: atom_id res chain seq x y z
N MET A 1 -21.46 -6.09 12.01
CA MET A 1 -22.49 -7.00 12.60
C MET A 1 -23.74 -6.17 12.91
N TYR A 2 -24.81 -6.37 12.14
CA TYR A 2 -26.08 -5.67 12.33
C TYR A 2 -26.77 -6.16 13.61
N LYS A 3 -27.20 -5.23 14.47
CA LYS A 3 -27.98 -5.53 15.69
C LYS A 3 -29.38 -4.93 15.51
N PRO A 4 -30.43 -5.77 15.39
CA PRO A 4 -31.81 -5.28 15.30
C PRO A 4 -32.12 -4.39 16.52
N GLY A 5 -32.65 -3.18 16.30
CA GLY A 5 -32.98 -2.21 17.36
C GLY A 5 -31.89 -1.17 17.67
N LYS A 6 -30.70 -1.24 17.05
CA LYS A 6 -29.65 -0.19 17.13
C LYS A 6 -29.29 0.35 15.75
N THR A 7 -30.27 0.85 15.02
CA THR A 7 -30.13 1.32 13.63
C THR A 7 -29.07 2.42 13.48
N GLY A 8 -28.91 3.29 14.49
CA GLY A 8 -27.88 4.34 14.49
C GLY A 8 -26.42 3.85 14.56
N SER A 9 -26.19 2.54 14.67
CA SER A 9 -24.85 1.93 14.67
C SER A 9 -24.56 1.07 13.42
N ALA A 10 -25.50 1.02 12.47
CA ALA A 10 -25.30 0.34 11.20
C ALA A 10 -24.21 1.06 10.39
N ARG A 11 -23.15 0.34 10.03
CA ARG A 11 -22.01 0.86 9.27
C ARG A 11 -21.45 -0.23 8.37
N VAL A 12 -20.96 0.19 7.21
CA VAL A 12 -20.17 -0.63 6.30
C VAL A 12 -18.70 -0.35 6.59
N GLU A 13 -17.90 -1.40 6.71
CA GLU A 13 -16.47 -1.30 6.98
C GLU A 13 -15.69 -1.70 5.74
N VAL A 14 -14.95 -0.76 5.16
CA VAL A 14 -14.07 -0.99 4.01
C VAL A 14 -12.64 -1.13 4.52
N ARG A 15 -12.09 -2.34 4.39
CA ARG A 15 -10.78 -2.71 4.97
C ARG A 15 -9.63 -2.72 3.95
N SER A 16 -9.92 -2.41 2.68
CA SER A 16 -8.94 -2.38 1.59
C SER A 16 -8.09 -1.11 1.56
N ILE A 17 -8.50 -0.06 2.26
CA ILE A 17 -7.83 1.24 2.27
C ILE A 17 -6.66 1.22 3.26
N ASP A 18 -5.51 1.70 2.83
CA ASP A 18 -4.32 1.88 3.67
C ASP A 18 -4.02 3.36 3.99
N SER A 19 -3.06 3.60 4.90
CA SER A 19 -2.68 4.94 5.35
C SER A 19 -1.89 5.77 4.33
N GLY A 20 -1.39 5.16 3.26
CA GLY A 20 -0.74 5.83 2.14
C GLY A 20 -1.74 6.45 1.14
N ALA A 21 -3.03 6.12 1.25
CA ALA A 21 -4.07 6.72 0.46
C ALA A 21 -4.40 8.15 0.94
N ASN A 22 -4.70 9.05 0.00
CA ASN A 22 -5.20 10.38 0.34
C ASN A 22 -6.66 10.22 0.86
N PRO A 23 -6.95 10.60 2.12
CA PRO A 23 -8.27 10.37 2.71
C PRO A 23 -9.37 11.12 1.96
N TYR A 24 -9.10 12.32 1.43
CA TYR A 24 -10.09 13.12 0.71
C TYR A 24 -10.51 12.45 -0.60
N LEU A 25 -9.54 12.01 -1.40
CA LEU A 25 -9.81 11.32 -2.66
C LEU A 25 -10.50 9.97 -2.43
N THR A 26 -10.07 9.27 -1.38
CA THR A 26 -10.63 7.96 -1.02
C THR A 26 -12.09 8.08 -0.63
N TYR A 27 -12.44 9.03 0.25
CA TYR A 27 -13.83 9.23 0.65
C TYR A 27 -14.69 9.75 -0.49
N ALA A 28 -14.17 10.60 -1.37
CA ALA A 28 -14.90 11.08 -2.55
C ALA A 28 -15.32 9.90 -3.45
N VAL A 29 -14.37 9.04 -3.82
CA VAL A 29 -14.66 7.86 -4.68
C VAL A 29 -15.55 6.85 -3.97
N LEU A 30 -15.33 6.61 -2.68
CA LEU A 30 -16.14 5.65 -1.92
C LEU A 30 -17.60 6.10 -1.79
N LEU A 31 -17.83 7.39 -1.52
CA LEU A 31 -19.18 7.96 -1.45
C LEU A 31 -19.85 7.94 -2.83
N ALA A 32 -19.14 8.30 -3.89
CA ALA A 32 -19.67 8.26 -5.25
C ALA A 32 -20.04 6.84 -5.69
N ALA A 33 -19.21 5.83 -5.38
CA ALA A 33 -19.52 4.43 -5.65
C ALA A 33 -20.77 3.96 -4.90
N GLY A 34 -20.91 4.34 -3.62
CA GLY A 34 -22.08 4.02 -2.81
C GLY A 34 -23.36 4.69 -3.32
N LEU A 35 -23.28 5.97 -3.69
CA LEU A 35 -24.40 6.72 -4.27
C LEU A 35 -24.85 6.12 -5.60
N LYS A 36 -23.92 5.84 -6.53
CA LYS A 36 -24.23 5.23 -7.82
C LYS A 36 -24.90 3.87 -7.66
N GLY A 37 -24.45 3.04 -6.72
CA GLY A 37 -25.08 1.75 -6.42
C GLY A 37 -26.52 1.89 -5.89
N ILE A 38 -26.83 2.94 -5.14
CA ILE A 38 -28.19 3.24 -4.67
C ILE A 38 -29.06 3.77 -5.80
N GLU A 39 -28.53 4.70 -6.60
CA GLU A 39 -29.24 5.35 -7.72
C GLU A 39 -29.58 4.37 -8.84
N GLU A 40 -28.64 3.48 -9.18
CA GLU A 40 -28.82 2.48 -10.25
C GLU A 40 -29.38 1.15 -9.73
N GLY A 41 -29.55 0.99 -8.42
CA GLY A 41 -30.19 -0.18 -7.81
C GLY A 41 -29.44 -1.49 -8.03
N TYR A 42 -28.11 -1.47 -7.89
CA TYR A 42 -27.28 -2.65 -8.13
C TYR A 42 -27.62 -3.81 -7.18
N GLU A 43 -27.72 -5.03 -7.73
CA GLU A 43 -27.89 -6.23 -6.94
C GLU A 43 -26.58 -6.59 -6.22
N LEU A 44 -26.67 -6.80 -4.91
CA LEU A 44 -25.54 -7.21 -4.10
C LEU A 44 -25.36 -8.73 -4.18
N PRO A 45 -24.12 -9.22 -4.41
CA PRO A 45 -23.85 -10.64 -4.36
C PRO A 45 -24.10 -11.19 -2.95
N PRO A 46 -24.33 -12.51 -2.81
CA PRO A 46 -24.43 -13.14 -1.51
C PRO A 46 -23.16 -12.89 -0.69
N GLY A 47 -23.32 -12.67 0.60
CA GLY A 47 -22.18 -12.47 1.50
C GLY A 47 -21.29 -13.73 1.54
N ALA A 48 -19.97 -13.54 1.47
CA ALA A 48 -19.04 -14.62 1.73
C ALA A 48 -19.01 -14.90 3.24
N GLU A 49 -19.54 -16.05 3.65
CA GLU A 49 -19.56 -16.48 5.06
C GLU A 49 -18.28 -17.24 5.48
N ASP A 50 -17.57 -17.82 4.52
CA ASP A 50 -16.37 -18.62 4.75
C ASP A 50 -15.10 -17.78 4.91
N ASP A 51 -14.08 -18.39 5.53
CA ASP A 51 -12.72 -17.84 5.50
C ASP A 51 -12.19 -17.87 4.05
N VAL A 52 -12.38 -16.76 3.34
CA VAL A 52 -11.97 -16.59 1.94
C VAL A 52 -10.48 -16.93 1.76
N TRP A 53 -9.65 -16.81 2.81
CA TRP A 53 -8.22 -17.14 2.77
C TRP A 53 -7.95 -18.64 2.62
N ALA A 54 -8.85 -19.51 3.06
CA ALA A 54 -8.71 -20.96 2.98
C ALA A 54 -9.12 -21.53 1.60
N LEU A 55 -9.83 -20.74 0.78
CA LEU A 55 -10.29 -21.16 -0.55
C LEU A 55 -9.14 -21.09 -1.57
N SER A 56 -9.06 -22.13 -2.41
CA SER A 56 -8.19 -22.13 -3.59
C SER A 56 -8.67 -21.12 -4.65
N ASP A 57 -7.78 -20.71 -5.55
CA ASP A 57 -8.13 -19.78 -6.64
C ASP A 57 -9.26 -20.30 -7.54
N ALA A 58 -9.38 -21.62 -7.69
CA ALA A 58 -10.46 -22.24 -8.47
C ALA A 58 -11.81 -22.10 -7.76
N GLU A 59 -11.86 -22.32 -6.45
CA GLU A 59 -13.06 -22.19 -5.62
C GLU A 59 -13.51 -20.73 -5.52
N ARG A 60 -12.57 -19.78 -5.39
CA ARG A 60 -12.89 -18.34 -5.38
C ARG A 60 -13.54 -17.89 -6.68
N ARG A 61 -13.01 -18.33 -7.83
CA ARG A 61 -13.61 -18.04 -9.14
C ARG A 61 -14.99 -18.68 -9.30
N ALA A 62 -15.18 -19.90 -8.80
CA ALA A 62 -16.48 -20.58 -8.83
C ALA A 62 -17.54 -19.85 -8.01
N LEU A 63 -17.14 -19.18 -6.92
CA LEU A 63 -18.00 -18.35 -6.08
C LEU A 63 -18.17 -16.90 -6.60
N GLY A 64 -17.56 -16.56 -7.73
CA GLY A 64 -17.61 -15.20 -8.29
C GLY A 64 -16.81 -14.16 -7.50
N ILE A 65 -15.87 -14.61 -6.65
CA ILE A 65 -15.00 -13.71 -5.87
C ILE A 65 -13.78 -13.36 -6.71
N GLU A 66 -13.79 -12.16 -7.30
CA GLU A 66 -12.65 -11.65 -8.04
C GLU A 66 -11.56 -11.09 -7.11
N PRO A 67 -10.27 -11.42 -7.34
CA PRO A 67 -9.18 -10.89 -6.55
C PRO A 67 -8.96 -9.39 -6.86
N LEU A 68 -8.55 -8.64 -5.84
CA LEU A 68 -8.06 -7.29 -6.01
C LEU A 68 -6.78 -7.26 -6.89
N PRO A 69 -6.50 -6.12 -7.55
CA PRO A 69 -5.29 -5.97 -8.37
C PRO A 69 -4.04 -6.30 -7.56
N GLN A 70 -3.12 -7.05 -8.16
CA GLN A 70 -1.94 -7.59 -7.47
C GLN A 70 -0.80 -6.58 -7.37
N ASN A 71 -0.85 -5.54 -8.20
CA ASN A 71 0.16 -4.49 -8.24
C ASN A 71 -0.44 -3.14 -8.65
N LEU A 72 0.33 -2.08 -8.41
CA LEU A 72 -0.07 -0.71 -8.72
C LEU A 72 -0.33 -0.53 -10.23
N GLY A 73 0.42 -1.21 -11.10
CA GLY A 73 0.22 -1.12 -12.55
C GLY A 73 -1.16 -1.62 -12.99
N GLU A 74 -1.58 -2.78 -12.48
CA GLU A 74 -2.93 -3.32 -12.72
C GLU A 74 -4.01 -2.40 -12.17
N ALA A 75 -3.83 -1.89 -10.95
CA ALA A 75 -4.77 -0.96 -10.33
C ALA A 75 -4.94 0.32 -11.16
N LEU A 76 -3.85 0.88 -11.68
CA LEU A 76 -3.90 2.07 -12.56
C LEU A 76 -4.58 1.79 -13.90
N ALA A 77 -4.34 0.61 -14.49
CA ALA A 77 -5.00 0.21 -15.73
C ALA A 77 -6.52 0.00 -15.56
N LEU A 78 -6.96 -0.50 -14.40
CA LEU A 78 -8.38 -0.61 -14.06
C LEU A 78 -8.99 0.77 -13.81
N MET A 79 -8.29 1.63 -13.07
CA MET A 79 -8.74 2.99 -12.80
C MET A 79 -8.91 3.81 -14.08
N GLU A 80 -7.99 3.67 -15.04
CA GLU A 80 -8.03 4.35 -16.35
C GLU A 80 -9.27 3.98 -17.19
N ARG A 81 -9.86 2.81 -16.96
CA ARG A 81 -11.08 2.34 -17.66
C ARG A 81 -12.37 2.65 -16.89
N SER A 82 -12.28 3.26 -15.71
CA SER A 82 -13.42 3.46 -14.84
C SER A 82 -14.01 4.86 -14.99
N ASP A 83 -15.15 4.95 -15.68
CA ASP A 83 -15.88 6.20 -15.87
C ASP A 83 -16.31 6.82 -14.53
N LEU A 84 -16.71 6.00 -13.55
CA LEU A 84 -17.07 6.45 -12.20
C LEU A 84 -15.96 7.31 -11.58
N VAL A 85 -14.73 6.84 -11.63
CA VAL A 85 -13.61 7.51 -10.96
C VAL A 85 -13.23 8.79 -11.71
N ALA A 86 -13.29 8.77 -13.05
CA ALA A 86 -13.05 9.95 -13.87
C ALA A 86 -14.11 11.04 -13.62
N GLU A 87 -15.39 10.68 -13.56
CA GLU A 87 -16.50 11.59 -13.26
C GLU A 87 -16.38 12.17 -11.84
N THR A 88 -16.01 11.34 -10.87
CA THR A 88 -15.94 11.74 -9.45
C THR A 88 -14.80 12.71 -9.16
N LEU A 89 -13.61 12.44 -9.71
CA LEU A 89 -12.42 13.26 -9.47
C LEU A 89 -12.33 14.47 -10.40
N GLY A 90 -13.00 14.40 -11.56
CA GLY A 90 -12.87 15.35 -12.63
C GLY A 90 -11.61 15.15 -13.46
N GLU A 91 -11.66 15.60 -14.71
CA GLU A 91 -10.64 15.34 -15.74
C GLU A 91 -9.22 15.73 -15.31
N HIS A 92 -9.07 16.92 -14.73
CA HIS A 92 -7.74 17.44 -14.38
C HIS A 92 -7.08 16.68 -13.23
N VAL A 93 -7.82 16.35 -12.18
CA VAL A 93 -7.27 15.61 -11.03
C VAL A 93 -7.00 14.17 -11.42
N PHE A 94 -7.89 13.57 -12.21
CA PHE A 94 -7.76 12.20 -12.69
C PHE A 94 -6.52 12.02 -13.57
N ASP A 95 -6.32 12.89 -14.58
CA ASP A 95 -5.13 12.82 -15.46
C ASP A 95 -3.84 13.02 -14.66
N PHE A 96 -3.79 14.04 -13.81
CA PHE A 96 -2.60 14.32 -13.01
C PHE A 96 -2.27 13.16 -12.06
N PHE A 97 -3.29 12.57 -11.43
CA PHE A 97 -3.11 11.43 -10.54
C PHE A 97 -2.57 10.21 -11.28
N LEU A 98 -3.16 9.85 -12.42
CA LEU A 98 -2.72 8.71 -13.23
C LEU A 98 -1.28 8.90 -13.71
N ARG A 99 -0.93 10.08 -14.22
CA ARG A 99 0.42 10.37 -14.71
C ARG A 99 1.45 10.25 -13.58
N ASN A 100 1.18 10.86 -12.44
CA ASN A 100 2.08 10.82 -11.29
C ASN A 100 2.29 9.38 -10.78
N LYS A 101 1.21 8.60 -10.67
CA LYS A 101 1.29 7.22 -10.19
C LYS A 101 1.89 6.25 -11.20
N LYS A 102 1.70 6.48 -12.51
CA LYS A 102 2.41 5.74 -13.56
C LYS A 102 3.92 5.97 -13.49
N GLN A 103 4.35 7.22 -13.30
CA GLN A 103 5.76 7.54 -13.10
C GLN A 103 6.33 6.87 -11.84
N GLU A 104 5.64 6.96 -10.71
CA GLU A 104 6.05 6.28 -9.47
C GLU A 104 6.23 4.76 -9.67
N TRP A 105 5.31 4.14 -10.42
CA TRP A 105 5.36 2.72 -10.75
C TRP A 105 6.56 2.35 -11.64
N GLU A 106 6.83 3.15 -12.67
CA GLU A 106 8.00 2.96 -13.54
C GLU A 106 9.31 3.08 -12.75
N GLU A 107 9.41 4.08 -11.89
CA GLU A 107 10.56 4.26 -11.00
C GLU A 107 10.73 3.07 -10.05
N TYR A 108 9.64 2.55 -9.48
CA TYR A 108 9.68 1.37 -8.62
C TYR A 108 10.16 0.13 -9.39
N ARG A 109 9.63 -0.12 -10.59
CA ARG A 109 10.03 -1.27 -11.43
C ARG A 109 11.49 -1.21 -11.88
N SER A 110 12.03 -0.01 -12.05
CA SER A 110 13.44 0.18 -12.42
C SER A 110 14.42 -0.16 -11.28
N LYS A 111 13.96 -0.09 -10.02
CA LYS A 111 14.78 -0.35 -8.83
C LYS A 111 14.87 -1.86 -8.58
N SER A 112 16.10 -2.38 -8.55
CA SER A 112 16.33 -3.76 -8.10
C SER A 112 16.01 -3.87 -6.61
N PRO A 113 15.15 -4.80 -6.18
CA PRO A 113 14.84 -4.94 -4.77
C PRO A 113 16.11 -5.33 -3.98
N PRO A 114 16.31 -4.83 -2.76
CA PRO A 114 17.51 -5.16 -1.96
C PRO A 114 17.64 -6.69 -1.72
N SER A 115 16.53 -7.42 -1.72
CA SER A 115 16.49 -8.88 -1.63
C SER A 115 17.06 -9.60 -2.86
N SER A 116 16.98 -9.01 -4.07
CA SER A 116 17.61 -9.58 -5.27
C SER A 116 19.12 -9.33 -5.28
N CYS A 117 19.58 -8.20 -4.73
CA CYS A 117 21.01 -7.93 -4.56
C CYS A 117 21.68 -8.94 -3.62
N ALA A 118 21.03 -9.33 -2.52
CA ALA A 118 21.53 -10.37 -1.61
C ALA A 118 21.60 -11.77 -2.26
N ARG A 119 20.68 -12.08 -3.19
CA ARG A 119 20.55 -13.42 -3.79
C ARG A 119 21.47 -13.62 -5.00
N THR A 120 21.69 -12.57 -5.78
CA THR A 120 22.34 -12.65 -7.10
C THR A 120 23.73 -12.01 -7.14
N CYS A 121 24.07 -11.06 -6.24
CA CYS A 121 25.32 -10.32 -6.32
C CYS A 121 26.50 -11.04 -5.61
N PRO A 122 27.62 -11.33 -6.31
CA PRO A 122 28.83 -11.90 -5.71
C PRO A 122 29.44 -11.04 -4.59
N CYS A 123 29.27 -9.71 -4.65
CA CYS A 123 29.75 -8.75 -3.65
C CYS A 123 29.08 -8.94 -2.28
N CYS A 124 27.77 -9.25 -2.24
CA CYS A 124 27.03 -9.43 -1.00
C CYS A 124 27.26 -10.83 -0.39
N LYS A 125 27.33 -11.88 -1.23
CA LYS A 125 27.65 -13.25 -0.78
C LYS A 125 29.01 -13.35 -0.07
N ARG A 126 30.02 -12.59 -0.52
CA ARG A 126 31.36 -12.57 0.11
C ARG A 126 31.38 -11.90 1.48
N ARG A 127 30.40 -11.04 1.80
CA ARG A 127 30.33 -10.33 3.09
C ARG A 127 29.67 -11.18 4.18
N SER A 128 28.81 -12.14 3.83
CA SER A 128 28.20 -13.08 4.80
C SER A 128 29.12 -14.22 5.23
N GLU A 129 30.19 -14.53 4.48
CA GLU A 129 31.17 -15.57 4.84
C GLU A 129 32.29 -15.07 5.78
N GLN A 130 32.39 -13.76 6.05
CA GLN A 130 33.45 -13.17 6.88
C GLN A 130 33.02 -12.80 8.31
N VAL A 131 31.94 -13.39 8.83
CA VAL A 131 31.62 -13.27 10.27
C VAL A 131 31.94 -14.60 10.95
N PRO A 132 33.20 -14.83 11.40
CA PRO A 132 33.43 -15.89 12.34
C PRO A 132 32.82 -15.46 13.68
N TYR A 133 31.97 -16.32 14.21
CA TYR A 133 31.60 -16.30 15.63
C TYR A 133 32.87 -16.17 16.47
N GLY A 134 32.96 -15.08 17.24
CA GLY A 134 34.14 -14.75 18.03
C GLY A 134 33.91 -13.52 18.89
N PHE A 135 32.82 -13.53 19.67
CA PHE A 135 32.57 -12.53 20.70
C PHE A 135 33.55 -12.78 21.86
N SER A 136 34.67 -12.06 21.89
CA SER A 136 35.50 -11.94 23.10
C SER A 136 36.39 -10.70 23.05
N GLY A 137 36.29 -9.87 24.09
CA GLY A 137 37.43 -9.07 24.55
C GLY A 137 37.45 -7.61 24.12
N TRP A 138 37.32 -6.74 25.12
CA TRP A 138 37.56 -5.31 25.10
C TRP A 138 38.86 -4.87 24.42
N GLY A 139 38.86 -3.66 23.86
CA GLY A 139 40.09 -2.92 23.58
C GLY A 139 39.82 -1.50 23.09
N ARG A 140 39.80 -0.53 24.02
CA ARG A 140 39.82 0.91 23.70
C ARG A 140 40.95 1.21 22.70
N ARG A 141 40.70 2.03 21.70
CA ARG A 141 41.73 2.93 21.17
C ARG A 141 41.12 4.29 20.82
N SER A 142 41.86 5.29 21.26
CA SER A 142 41.53 6.67 21.58
C SER A 142 41.32 7.57 20.38
N ARG A 143 40.38 8.53 20.52
CA ARG A 143 40.37 9.79 19.79
C ARG A 143 41.54 10.67 20.23
N THR A 144 42.32 11.17 19.28
CA THR A 144 43.05 12.45 19.32
C THR A 144 42.95 13.04 17.90
N GLY A 145 42.55 14.29 17.62
CA GLY A 145 42.13 15.41 18.46
C GLY A 145 41.31 16.39 17.59
N GLY A 146 40.54 17.28 18.25
CA GLY A 146 39.78 18.39 17.65
C GLY A 146 40.68 19.56 17.21
N PRO A 147 40.21 20.83 17.13
CA PRO A 147 39.12 21.47 17.91
C PRO A 147 38.02 22.04 16.98
N SER A 148 36.90 22.66 17.37
CA SER A 148 36.45 23.29 18.60
C SER A 148 34.91 23.25 18.57
N ALA A 149 34.31 22.75 19.65
CA ALA A 149 32.88 22.83 19.88
C ALA A 149 32.55 24.17 20.55
N SER A 150 31.96 25.08 19.81
CA SER A 150 31.24 26.22 20.38
C SER A 150 30.01 26.52 19.55
N ARG A 151 28.97 25.69 19.72
CA ARG A 151 27.56 26.11 19.80
C ARG A 151 26.66 24.90 20.02
N TRP A 152 26.44 24.60 21.28
CA TRP A 152 25.17 24.03 21.72
C TRP A 152 24.15 25.16 21.90
N LEU A 153 22.88 24.83 21.66
CA LEU A 153 21.63 25.44 22.15
C LEU A 153 20.77 26.27 21.19
N LEU A 154 19.46 25.94 21.32
CA LEU A 154 18.22 26.57 20.86
C LEU A 154 17.74 26.09 19.48
N ALA A 155 16.80 25.14 19.37
CA ALA A 155 15.41 25.10 19.85
C ALA A 155 14.52 26.20 19.24
N VAL A 156 13.47 25.75 18.55
CA VAL A 156 12.15 26.41 18.41
C VAL A 156 12.15 27.86 17.94
N SER A 157 11.84 28.05 16.65
CA SER A 157 10.85 29.00 16.11
C SER A 157 10.53 28.61 14.68
#